data_AF-A0A5C1QIW1-F1
#
_entry.id   AF-A0A5C1QIW1-F1
#
_cell.length_a   1.000
_cell.length_b   1.000
_cell.length_c   1.000
_cell.angle_alpha   90.00
_cell.angle_beta   90.00
_cell.angle_gamma   90.00
#
_symmetry.space_group_name_H-M   'P 1'
#
loop_
_entity.id
_entity.type
_entity.pdbx_description
1 polymer ?
#
loop_
_entity_poly.entity_id
_entity_poly.type
_entity_poly.pdbx_seq_one_letter_code
_entity_poly.pdbx_strand_id
1 'polypeptide(L)'
;MNRIPDITPGEILNEEFLIPMSITAYRLSKDTNMPSTRISEILKGRRKITADTALRLSAYFGNSAEFWLGIQDEFDLRVERLKIQDDLKKIPHAVAS
;
A
#
# COMPACT_ATOMS: atom_id res chain seq x y z
N MET A 1 19.29 -12.44 11.03
CA MET A 1 19.28 -11.38 9.99
C MET A 1 17.82 -11.09 9.65
N ASN A 2 17.25 -9.98 10.16
CA ASN A 2 15.89 -9.57 9.80
C ASN A 2 15.89 -9.19 8.32
N ARG A 3 15.38 -10.09 7.48
CA ARG A 3 15.28 -9.91 6.03
C ARG A 3 14.14 -8.95 5.71
N ILE A 4 14.37 -7.64 5.85
CA ILE A 4 13.53 -6.51 5.39
C ILE A 4 12.17 -6.94 4.78
N PRO A 5 11.17 -7.34 5.59
CA PRO A 5 9.82 -7.61 5.09
C PRO A 5 8.83 -6.51 5.53
N ASP A 6 9.27 -5.56 6.36
CA ASP A 6 8.34 -4.98 7.34
C ASP A 6 7.52 -3.81 6.81
N ILE A 7 8.00 -2.99 5.86
CA ILE A 7 7.27 -1.76 5.49
C ILE A 7 6.06 -2.07 4.61
N THR A 8 4.87 -1.98 5.19
CA THR A 8 3.57 -2.09 4.53
C THR A 8 3.06 -0.73 4.03
N PRO A 9 2.11 -0.72 3.07
CA PRO A 9 1.42 0.51 2.68
C PRO A 9 0.74 1.22 3.85
N GLY A 10 0.26 0.45 4.84
CA GLY A 10 -0.36 0.96 6.06
C GLY A 10 0.62 1.70 6.96
N GLU A 11 1.85 1.20 7.11
CA GLU A 11 2.90 1.89 7.88
C GLU A 11 3.36 3.15 7.17
N ILE A 12 3.50 3.14 5.84
CA ILE A 12 3.82 4.38 5.10
C ILE A 12 2.73 5.43 5.31
N LEU A 13 1.46 5.05 5.18
CA LEU A 13 0.35 5.96 5.48
C LEU A 13 0.43 6.50 6.93
N ASN A 14 0.80 5.67 7.90
CA ASN A 14 0.88 6.07 9.29
C ASN A 14 2.06 7.01 9.58
N GLU A 15 3.27 6.57 9.24
CA GLU A 15 4.53 7.21 9.63
C GLU A 15 4.85 8.44 8.78
N GLU A 16 4.49 8.44 7.50
CA GLU A 16 4.85 9.54 6.57
C GLU A 16 3.73 10.59 6.43
N PHE A 17 2.48 10.26 6.81
CA PHE A 17 1.34 11.16 6.64
C PHE A 17 0.58 11.42 7.94
N LEU A 18 0.05 10.37 8.60
CA LEU A 18 -0.82 10.57 9.75
C LEU A 18 -0.09 11.18 10.96
N ILE A 19 1.07 10.62 11.33
CA ILE A 19 1.85 11.10 12.47
C ILE A 19 2.39 12.52 12.22
N PRO A 20 3.06 12.83 11.10
CA PRO A 20 3.61 14.17 10.85
C PRO A 20 2.54 15.25 10.77
N MET A 21 1.34 14.91 10.28
CA MET A 21 0.22 15.84 10.15
C MET A 21 -0.70 15.87 11.38
N SER A 22 -0.42 15.07 12.42
CA SER A 22 -1.27 14.92 13.60
C SER A 22 -2.74 14.54 13.26
N ILE A 23 -2.91 13.65 12.28
CA ILE A 23 -4.23 13.19 11.81
C ILE A 23 -4.51 11.81 12.42
N THR A 24 -5.65 11.69 13.10
CA THR A 24 -6.09 10.39 13.63
C THR A 24 -6.76 9.55 12.53
N ALA A 25 -6.74 8.22 12.69
CA ALA A 25 -7.50 7.33 11.80
C ALA A 25 -9.00 7.66 11.75
N TYR A 26 -9.57 8.15 12.86
CA TYR A 26 -10.95 8.63 12.91
C TYR A 26 -11.15 9.90 12.08
N ARG A 27 -10.22 10.86 12.16
CA ARG A 27 -10.28 12.08 11.35
C ARG A 27 -10.16 11.73 9.87
N LEU A 28 -9.18 10.90 9.49
CA LEU A 28 -9.04 10.43 8.11
C LEU A 28 -10.34 9.76 7.60
N SER A 29 -10.99 8.93 8.44
CA SER A 29 -12.27 8.29 8.14
C SER A 29 -13.36 9.30 7.78
N LYS A 30 -13.52 10.33 8.62
CA LYS A 30 -14.51 11.39 8.40
C LYS A 30 -14.20 12.22 7.17
N ASP A 31 -12.97 12.67 7.03
CA ASP A 31 -12.59 13.62 5.98
C ASP A 31 -12.57 12.97 4.59
N THR A 32 -12.32 11.65 4.51
CA THR A 32 -12.30 10.89 3.24
C THR A 32 -13.59 10.13 2.94
N ASN A 33 -14.59 10.21 3.83
CA ASN A 33 -15.82 9.43 3.77
C ASN A 33 -15.56 7.91 3.58
N MET A 34 -14.57 7.38 4.32
CA MET A 34 -14.24 5.96 4.35
C MET A 34 -14.65 5.36 5.69
N PRO A 35 -15.13 4.11 5.75
CA PRO A 35 -15.40 3.45 7.03
C PRO A 35 -14.12 3.37 7.89
N SER A 36 -14.22 3.69 9.19
CA SER A 36 -13.06 3.62 10.10
C SER A 36 -12.43 2.24 10.15
N THR A 37 -13.21 1.17 9.96
CA THR A 37 -12.72 -0.21 9.86
C THR A 37 -11.83 -0.40 8.63
N ARG A 38 -12.15 0.23 7.50
CA ARG A 38 -11.32 0.20 6.29
C ARG A 38 -9.94 0.79 6.57
N ILE A 39 -9.88 1.96 7.18
CA ILE A 39 -8.62 2.62 7.53
C ILE A 39 -7.85 1.80 8.55
N SER A 40 -8.51 1.31 9.61
CA SER A 40 -7.85 0.49 10.63
C SER A 40 -7.24 -0.78 10.04
N GLU A 41 -7.91 -1.46 9.12
CA GLU A 41 -7.36 -2.65 8.49
C GLU A 41 -6.25 -2.33 7.46
N ILE A 42 -6.28 -1.16 6.81
CA ILE A 42 -5.15 -0.69 5.98
C ILE A 42 -3.92 -0.45 6.85
N LEU A 43 -4.07 0.30 7.95
CA LEU A 43 -2.97 0.60 8.88
C LEU A 43 -2.36 -0.66 9.50
N LYS A 44 -3.15 -1.73 9.65
CA LYS A 44 -2.68 -3.04 10.15
C LYS A 44 -2.17 -3.98 9.05
N GLY A 45 -2.10 -3.54 7.80
CA GLY A 45 -1.70 -4.37 6.67
C GLY A 45 -2.67 -5.51 6.31
N ARG A 46 -3.89 -5.48 6.86
CA ARG A 46 -4.94 -6.49 6.63
C ARG A 46 -5.86 -6.18 5.46
N ARG A 47 -5.75 -4.97 4.90
CA ARG A 47 -6.49 -4.53 3.72
C ARG A 47 -5.56 -3.76 2.79
N LYS A 48 -5.68 -4.04 1.50
CA LYS A 48 -4.94 -3.34 0.45
C LYS A 48 -5.49 -1.94 0.20
N ILE A 49 -4.63 -1.05 -0.29
CA ILE A 49 -5.04 0.19 -0.94
C ILE A 49 -5.58 -0.17 -2.33
N THR A 50 -6.87 0.09 -2.55
CA THR A 50 -7.53 -0.09 -3.86
C THR A 50 -7.56 1.23 -4.63
N ALA A 51 -7.99 1.22 -5.89
CA ALA A 51 -8.17 2.45 -6.67
C ALA A 51 -9.10 3.47 -5.98
N ASP A 52 -10.23 3.03 -5.40
CA ASP A 52 -11.14 3.92 -4.63
C ASP A 52 -10.43 4.52 -3.39
N THR A 53 -9.65 3.70 -2.67
CA THR A 53 -8.84 4.19 -1.54
C THR A 53 -7.80 5.20 -2.01
N ALA A 54 -7.05 4.89 -3.07
CA ALA A 54 -5.99 5.73 -3.61
C ALA A 54 -6.51 7.10 -4.07
N LEU A 55 -7.65 7.14 -4.77
CA LEU A 55 -8.29 8.40 -5.18
C LEU A 55 -8.70 9.26 -3.98
N ARG A 56 -9.22 8.64 -2.91
CA ARG A 56 -9.60 9.35 -1.68
C ARG A 56 -8.40 9.88 -0.91
N LEU A 57 -7.35 9.09 -0.78
CA LEU A 57 -6.10 9.51 -0.14
C LEU A 57 -5.42 10.61 -0.96
N SER A 58 -5.40 10.49 -2.29
CA SER A 58 -4.90 11.52 -3.22
C SER A 58 -5.65 12.84 -3.06
N ALA A 59 -6.98 12.80 -3.07
CA ALA A 59 -7.80 14.00 -2.87
C ALA A 59 -7.55 14.67 -1.50
N TYR A 60 -7.22 13.89 -0.47
CA TYR A 60 -7.01 14.40 0.89
C TYR A 60 -5.58 14.89 1.15
N PHE A 61 -4.56 14.18 0.64
CA PHE A 61 -3.14 14.49 0.89
C PHE A 61 -2.45 15.26 -0.24
N GLY A 62 -3.09 15.39 -1.41
CA GLY A 62 -2.60 16.20 -2.52
C GLY A 62 -1.55 15.54 -3.42
N ASN A 63 -1.11 14.31 -3.11
CA ASN A 63 -0.32 13.48 -4.03
C ASN A 63 -1.24 12.76 -5.04
N SER A 64 -0.66 12.01 -5.98
CA SER A 64 -1.46 11.31 -7.01
C SER A 64 -2.03 9.97 -6.53
N ALA A 65 -3.05 9.44 -7.21
CA ALA A 65 -3.57 8.11 -6.91
C ALA A 65 -2.54 7.02 -7.28
N GLU A 66 -1.75 7.25 -8.32
CA GLU A 66 -0.66 6.39 -8.77
C GLU A 66 0.45 6.27 -7.73
N PHE A 67 0.69 7.32 -6.92
CA PHE A 67 1.61 7.24 -5.78
C PHE A 67 1.15 6.16 -4.78
N TRP A 68 -0.13 6.18 -4.41
CA TRP A 68 -0.68 5.21 -3.47
C TRP A 68 -0.77 3.80 -4.04
N LEU A 69 -1.13 3.67 -5.32
CA LEU A 69 -1.14 2.37 -6.00
C LEU A 69 0.27 1.83 -6.18
N GLY A 70 1.26 2.68 -6.49
CA GLY A 70 2.66 2.28 -6.60
C GLY A 70 3.20 1.68 -5.31
N ILE A 71 2.87 2.26 -4.16
CA ILE A 71 3.21 1.70 -2.84
C ILE A 71 2.60 0.30 -2.65
N GLN A 72 1.33 0.13 -3.03
CA GLN A 72 0.64 -1.16 -2.91
C GLN A 72 1.25 -2.20 -3.86
N ASP A 73 1.52 -1.83 -5.10
CA ASP A 73 2.08 -2.69 -6.13
C ASP A 73 3.48 -3.14 -5.76
N GLU A 74 4.33 -2.24 -5.27
CA GLU A 74 5.68 -2.58 -4.81
C GLU A 74 5.63 -3.60 -3.66
N PHE A 75 4.76 -3.37 -2.66
CA PHE A 75 4.56 -4.30 -1.55
C PHE A 75 4.08 -5.67 -2.04
N ASP A 76 3.07 -5.71 -2.90
CA ASP A 76 2.49 -6.94 -3.42
C ASP A 76 3.52 -7.72 -4.25
N LEU A 77 4.27 -7.05 -5.14
CA LEU A 77 5.32 -7.66 -5.93
C LEU A 77 6.44 -8.21 -5.05
N ARG A 78 6.86 -7.49 -4.01
CA ARG A 78 7.89 -7.95 -3.07
C ARG A 78 7.44 -9.19 -2.31
N VAL A 79 6.24 -9.16 -1.73
CA VAL A 79 5.68 -10.28 -0.96
C VAL A 79 5.50 -11.50 -1.86
N GLU A 80 4.93 -11.33 -3.05
CA GLU A 80 4.67 -12.46 -3.94
C GLU A 80 5.96 -13.05 -4.52
N ARG A 81 6.91 -12.19 -4.92
CA ARG A 81 8.22 -12.64 -5.43
C ARG A 81 8.95 -13.54 -4.45
N LEU A 82 8.84 -13.32 -3.14
CA LEU A 82 9.44 -14.19 -2.13
C LEU A 82 8.78 -15.58 -2.08
N LYS A 83 7.49 -15.69 -2.39
CA LYS A 83 6.76 -16.97 -2.39
C LYS A 83 7.05 -17.78 -3.65
N ILE A 84 7.09 -17.11 -4.80
CA ILE A 84 7.18 -17.78 -6.12
C ILE A 84 8.58 -17.69 -6.75
N GLN A 85 9.60 -17.30 -5.99
CA GLN A 85 10.94 -17.00 -6.52
C GLN A 85 11.51 -18.14 -7.37
N ASP A 86 11.39 -19.38 -6.91
CA ASP A 86 11.96 -20.53 -7.61
C ASP A 86 11.17 -20.92 -8.85
N ASP A 87 9.88 -20.62 -8.91
CA ASP A 87 9.08 -20.83 -10.11
C ASP A 87 9.36 -19.75 -11.14
N LEU A 88 9.52 -18.48 -10.72
CA LEU A 88 9.91 -17.38 -11.62
C LEU A 88 11.23 -17.67 -12.37
N LYS A 89 12.22 -18.30 -11.71
CA LYS A 89 13.51 -18.65 -12.34
C LYS A 89 13.37 -19.66 -13.48
N LYS A 90 12.28 -20.42 -13.54
CA LYS A 90 12.05 -21.47 -14.55
C LYS A 90 11.34 -20.93 -15.80
N ILE A 91 10.83 -19.69 -15.75
CA ILE A 91 10.04 -19.10 -16.85
C ILE A 91 11.00 -18.60 -17.94
N PRO A 92 10.87 -19.07 -19.20
CA PRO A 92 11.71 -18.60 -20.30
C PRO A 92 11.30 -17.19 -20.76
N HIS A 93 12.25 -16.45 -21.35
CA HIS A 93 11.95 -15.18 -22.00
C HIS A 93 11.42 -15.41 -23.42
N ALA A 94 10.30 -14.76 -23.75
CA ALA A 94 9.84 -14.70 -25.13
C ALA A 94 10.82 -13.88 -25.97
N VAL A 95 11.28 -14.45 -27.08
CA VAL A 95 12.07 -13.76 -28.10
C VAL A 95 11.16 -13.44 -29.28
N ALA A 96 11.16 -12.18 -29.72
CA ALA A 96 10.50 -11.80 -30.96
C ALA A 96 11.24 -12.43 -32.14
N SER A 97 10.48 -12.98 -33.10
CA SER A 97 11.01 -13.51 -34.37
C SER A 97 11.27 -12.40 -35.38
#